data_AF-A0A7G9GYC5-F1
#
_entry.id   AF-A0A7G9GYC5-F1
#
_cell.length_a   1.000
_cell.length_b   1.000
_cell.length_c   1.000
_cell.angle_alpha   90.00
_cell.angle_beta   90.00
_cell.angle_gamma   90.00
#
_symmetry.space_group_name_H-M   'P 1'
#
loop_
_entity.id
_entity.type
_entity.pdbx_description
1 polymer ?
#
loop_
_entity_poly.entity_id
_entity_poly.type
_entity_poly.pdbx_seq_one_letter_code
_entity_poly.pdbx_strand_id
1 'polypeptide(L)'
;MKNKSFKFTVILSADDHYKLVYKAKEMNLSQADLIRELVRRSLIDDIKELNLFVDDLRKLTRNLSNNLNQISKKVNSKILLDELLEAKKLNEEITKIWQLLKS
;
A
#
# COMPACT_ATOMS: atom_id res chain seq x y z
N MET A 1 17.00 22.13 24.97
CA MET A 1 17.69 21.37 26.03
C MET A 1 19.10 21.05 25.54
N LYS A 2 20.17 21.30 26.32
CA LYS A 2 21.50 20.80 25.93
C LYS A 2 21.43 19.27 25.91
N ASN A 3 21.79 18.64 24.80
CA ASN A 3 21.79 17.18 24.67
C ASN A 3 22.82 16.61 25.66
N LYS A 4 22.35 16.09 26.80
CA LYS A 4 23.22 15.33 27.70
C LYS A 4 23.71 14.09 26.95
N SER A 5 25.01 13.97 26.77
CA SER A 5 25.64 12.77 26.21
C SER A 5 25.89 11.76 27.32
N PHE A 6 25.44 10.52 27.10
CA PHE A 6 25.72 9.39 27.98
C PHE A 6 26.61 8.39 27.26
N LYS A 7 27.56 7.79 27.98
CA LYS A 7 28.41 6.71 27.48
C LYS A 7 28.04 5.42 28.19
N PHE A 8 27.83 4.36 27.42
CA PHE A 8 27.59 3.01 27.93
C PHE A 8 28.48 2.02 27.17
N THR A 9 28.77 0.91 27.82
CA THR A 9 29.52 -0.21 27.23
C THR A 9 28.53 -1.34 26.95
N VAL A 10 28.56 -1.89 25.75
CA VAL A 10 27.76 -3.06 25.36
C VAL A 10 28.67 -4.27 25.32
N ILE A 11 28.30 -5.33 26.02
CA ILE A 11 28.99 -6.63 25.95
C ILE A 11 28.17 -7.51 25.00
N LEU A 12 28.82 -8.03 23.97
CA LEU A 12 28.20 -8.89 22.97
C LEU A 12 28.86 -10.27 23.00
N SER A 13 28.10 -11.31 22.64
CA SER A 13 28.70 -12.60 22.30
C SER A 13 29.54 -12.46 21.03
N ALA A 14 30.45 -13.42 20.79
CA ALA A 14 31.27 -13.40 19.58
C ALA A 14 30.41 -13.41 18.31
N ASP A 15 29.35 -14.23 18.27
CA ASP A 15 28.43 -14.32 17.14
C ASP A 15 27.67 -13.00 16.90
N ASP A 16 27.15 -12.37 17.95
CA ASP A 16 26.46 -11.09 17.85
C ASP A 16 27.38 -9.96 17.39
N HIS A 17 28.64 -9.97 17.86
CA HIS A 17 29.64 -9.02 17.39
C HIS A 17 29.93 -9.21 15.89
N TYR A 18 30.09 -10.45 15.41
CA TYR A 18 30.29 -10.70 13.97
C TYR A 18 29.10 -10.24 13.14
N LYS A 19 27.88 -10.52 13.60
CA LYS A 19 26.64 -10.04 12.96
C LYS A 19 26.57 -8.52 12.91
N LEU A 20 26.92 -7.84 14.01
CA LEU A 20 26.96 -6.38 14.08
C LEU A 20 27.96 -5.80 13.08
N VAL A 21 29.18 -6.33 13.03
CA VAL A 21 30.23 -5.90 12.10
C VAL A 21 29.78 -6.07 10.65
N TYR A 22 29.25 -7.25 10.32
CA TYR A 22 28.79 -7.57 8.98
C TYR A 22 27.67 -6.61 8.53
N LYS A 23 26.65 -6.44 9.38
CA LYS A 23 25.50 -5.57 9.08
C LYS A 23 25.87 -4.09 9.04
N ALA A 24 26.77 -3.63 9.90
CA ALA A 24 27.29 -2.26 9.84
C ALA A 24 27.99 -1.98 8.51
N LYS A 25 28.78 -2.95 8.02
CA LYS A 25 29.45 -2.86 6.72
C LYS A 25 28.47 -2.86 5.55
N GLU A 26 27.48 -3.77 5.57
CA GLU A 26 26.41 -3.84 4.55
C GLU A 26 25.64 -2.51 4.42
N MET A 27 25.38 -1.85 5.55
CA MET A 27 24.63 -0.59 5.61
C MET A 27 25.52 0.67 5.48
N ASN A 28 26.84 0.50 5.32
CA ASN A 28 27.83 1.58 5.31
C ASN A 28 27.73 2.52 6.54
N LEU A 29 27.55 1.93 7.72
CA LEU A 29 27.43 2.62 9.01
C LEU A 29 28.58 2.22 9.95
N SER A 30 28.86 3.06 10.94
CA SER A 30 29.67 2.63 12.08
C SER A 30 28.86 1.67 12.95
N GLN A 31 29.54 0.75 13.65
CA GLN A 31 28.88 -0.15 14.60
C GLN A 31 28.10 0.63 15.68
N ALA A 32 28.64 1.77 16.13
CA ALA A 32 27.99 2.63 17.10
C ALA A 32 26.71 3.28 16.54
N ASP A 33 26.73 3.71 15.28
CA ASP A 33 25.54 4.26 14.61
C ASP A 33 24.48 3.19 14.38
N LEU A 34 24.89 1.98 14.03
CA LEU A 34 23.96 0.86 13.91
C LEU A 34 23.32 0.52 15.26
N ILE A 35 24.08 0.48 16.36
CA ILE A 35 23.52 0.28 17.71
C ILE A 35 22.54 1.42 18.06
N ARG A 36 22.88 2.68 17.79
CA ARG A 36 21.96 3.82 18.04
C ARG A 36 20.69 3.68 17.23
N GLU A 37 20.80 3.28 15.96
CA GLU A 37 19.66 3.08 15.08
C GLU A 37 18.79 1.91 15.52
N LEU A 38 19.40 0.80 15.96
CA LEU A 38 18.68 -0.33 16.53
C LEU A 38 17.99 0.05 17.84
N VAL A 39 18.64 0.82 18.72
CA VAL A 39 18.02 1.32 19.96
C VAL A 39 16.88 2.28 19.65
N ARG A 40 17.02 3.16 18.65
CA ARG A 40 15.90 4.01 18.19
C ARG A 40 14.77 3.14 17.67
N ARG A 41 15.05 2.22 16.75
CA ARG A 41 14.05 1.33 16.15
C ARG A 41 13.40 0.38 17.16
N SER A 42 14.13 -0.10 18.16
CA SER A 42 13.58 -0.94 19.23
C SER A 42 12.81 -0.14 20.29
N LEU A 43 12.96 1.20 20.32
CA LEU A 43 12.20 2.12 21.16
C LEU A 43 11.12 2.88 20.36
N ILE A 44 11.04 2.68 19.03
CA ILE A 44 9.93 3.10 18.15
C ILE A 44 8.89 1.96 18.11
N ASP A 45 8.49 1.48 19.28
CA ASP A 45 7.09 1.15 19.46
C ASP A 45 6.48 2.30 20.27
N ASP A 46 6.51 3.51 19.69
CA ASP A 46 5.47 4.48 19.99
C ASP A 46 4.20 3.89 19.36
N ILE A 47 3.58 2.94 20.09
CA ILE A 47 2.32 2.26 19.74
C ILE A 47 1.32 3.26 19.16
N LYS A 48 1.40 4.53 19.58
CA LYS A 48 0.62 5.64 19.06
C LYS A 48 0.83 5.91 17.57
N GLU A 49 2.06 5.99 17.08
CA GLU A 49 2.35 6.25 15.66
C GLU A 49 1.95 5.07 14.78
N LEU A 50 2.22 3.83 15.25
CA LEU A 50 1.75 2.62 14.59
C LEU A 50 0.21 2.56 14.55
N ASN A 51 -0.47 2.90 15.65
CA ASN A 51 -1.92 2.96 15.72
C ASN A 51 -2.52 4.03 14.80
N LEU A 52 -1.87 5.19 14.67
CA LEU A 52 -2.29 6.24 13.74
C LEU A 52 -2.16 5.74 12.29
N PHE A 53 -1.04 5.12 11.95
CA PHE A 53 -0.83 4.53 10.62
C PHE A 53 -1.85 3.42 10.31
N VAL A 54 -2.13 2.54 11.28
CA VAL A 54 -3.15 1.48 11.13
C VAL A 54 -4.56 2.06 10.98
N ASP A 55 -4.90 3.12 11.71
CA ASP A 55 -6.21 3.79 11.55
C ASP A 55 -6.33 4.48 10.19
N ASP A 56 -5.26 5.06 9.67
CA ASP A 56 -5.25 5.66 8.34
C ASP A 56 -5.37 4.60 7.23
N LEU A 57 -4.67 3.47 7.36
CA LEU A 57 -4.86 2.32 6.47
C LEU A 57 -6.30 1.79 6.51
N ARG A 58 -6.91 1.75 7.70
CA ARG A 58 -8.31 1.35 7.86
C ARG A 58 -9.27 2.30 7.14
N LYS A 59 -9.06 3.62 7.27
CA LYS A 59 -9.87 4.64 6.56
C LYS A 59 -9.73 4.51 5.05
N LEU A 60 -8.50 4.37 4.55
CA LEU A 60 -8.23 4.20 3.11
C LEU A 60 -8.92 2.96 2.56
N THR A 61 -8.81 1.83 3.25
CA THR A 61 -9.44 0.56 2.85
C THR A 61 -10.96 0.70 2.81
N ARG A 62 -11.57 1.37 3.79
CA ARG A 62 -13.02 1.62 3.81
C ARG A 62 -13.47 2.48 2.63
N ASN A 63 -12.71 3.53 2.30
CA ASN A 63 -13.01 4.40 1.17
C ASN A 63 -12.90 3.66 -0.16
N LEU A 64 -11.87 2.83 -0.33
CA LEU A 64 -11.72 1.97 -1.51
C LEU A 64 -12.89 1.00 -1.67
N SER A 65 -13.30 0.32 -0.59
CA SER A 65 -14.48 -0.56 -0.63
C SER A 65 -15.76 0.17 -1.00
N ASN A 66 -15.98 1.38 -0.48
CA ASN A 66 -17.13 2.19 -0.85
C ASN A 66 -17.11 2.59 -2.33
N ASN A 67 -15.96 3.01 -2.84
CA ASN A 67 -15.79 3.37 -4.25
C ASN A 67 -16.02 2.15 -5.16
N LEU A 68 -15.47 0.99 -4.81
CA LEU A 68 -15.72 -0.26 -5.52
C LEU A 68 -17.21 -0.60 -5.54
N ASN A 69 -17.90 -0.48 -4.40
CA ASN A 69 -19.33 -0.73 -4.33
C ASN A 69 -20.14 0.23 -5.22
N GLN A 70 -19.76 1.51 -5.28
CA GLN A 70 -20.41 2.47 -6.18
C GLN A 70 -20.16 2.14 -7.64
N ILE A 71 -18.94 1.75 -8.01
CA ILE A 71 -18.60 1.29 -9.36
C ILE A 71 -19.45 0.07 -9.71
N SER A 72 -19.49 -0.95 -8.85
CA SER A 72 -20.29 -2.15 -9.05
C SER A 72 -21.78 -1.83 -9.24
N LYS A 73 -22.34 -0.88 -8.47
CA LYS A 73 -23.72 -0.43 -8.64
C LYS A 73 -23.96 0.29 -9.95
N LYS A 74 -23.00 1.10 -10.43
CA LYS A 74 -23.08 1.78 -11.73
C LYS A 74 -22.98 0.79 -12.89
N VAL A 75 -22.06 -0.17 -12.82
CA VAL A 75 -21.92 -1.24 -13.81
C VAL A 75 -23.18 -2.11 -13.86
N ASN A 76 -23.73 -2.45 -12.69
CA ASN A 76 -24.98 -3.20 -12.59
C ASN A 76 -26.23 -2.32 -12.74
N SER A 77 -26.08 -1.04 -13.09
CA SER A 77 -27.24 -0.19 -13.27
C SER A 77 -28.00 -0.64 -14.51
N LYS A 78 -29.31 -0.83 -14.32
CA LYS A 78 -30.22 -1.31 -15.36
C LYS A 78 -30.18 -0.41 -16.61
N ILE A 79 -29.90 0.88 -16.42
CA ILE A 79 -29.74 1.87 -17.50
C ILE A 79 -28.61 1.48 -18.45
N LEU A 80 -27.43 1.15 -17.93
CA LEU A 80 -26.26 0.80 -18.76
C LEU A 80 -26.46 -0.55 -19.48
N LEU A 81 -27.21 -1.46 -18.84
CA LEU A 81 -27.61 -2.74 -19.42
C LEU A 81 -28.66 -2.58 -20.53
N ASP A 82 -29.65 -1.71 -20.32
CA ASP A 82 -30.72 -1.40 -21.27
C ASP A 82 -30.15 -0.64 -22.50
N GLU A 83 -29.28 0.34 -22.30
CA GLU A 83 -28.58 1.06 -23.39
C GLU A 83 -27.74 0.11 -24.25
N LEU A 84 -27.06 -0.87 -23.64
CA LEU A 84 -26.24 -1.84 -24.36
C LEU A 84 -27.10 -2.85 -25.15
N LEU A 85 -28.27 -3.22 -24.60
CA LEU A 85 -29.27 -4.03 -25.31
C LEU A 85 -29.89 -3.26 -26.49
N GLU A 86 -30.20 -1.99 -26.31
CA GLU A 86 -30.80 -1.13 -27.33
C GLU A 86 -29.79 -0.84 -28.45
N ALA A 87 -28.53 -0.55 -28.12
CA ALA A 87 -27.44 -0.41 -29.09
C ALA A 87 -27.20 -1.71 -29.89
N LYS A 88 -27.34 -2.89 -29.27
CA LYS A 88 -27.27 -4.18 -29.96
C LYS A 88 -28.40 -4.34 -30.98
N LYS A 89 -29.65 -4.05 -30.58
CA LYS A 89 -30.81 -4.11 -31.48
C LYS A 89 -30.63 -3.16 -32.68
N LEU A 90 -30.19 -1.94 -32.41
CA LEU A 90 -29.94 -0.94 -33.47
C LEU A 90 -28.85 -1.42 -34.44
N ASN A 91 -27.77 -2.02 -33.94
CA ASN A 91 -26.70 -2.57 -34.77
C ASN A 91 -27.18 -3.75 -35.64
N GLU A 92 -28.04 -4.62 -35.11
CA GLU A 92 -28.66 -5.70 -35.88
C GLU A 92 -29.56 -5.16 -37.01
N GLU A 93 -30.35 -4.12 -36.73
CA GLU A 93 -31.20 -3.46 -37.74
C GLU A 93 -30.36 -2.80 -38.84
N ILE A 94 -29.32 -2.04 -38.47
CA ILE A 94 -28.39 -1.42 -39.41
C ILE A 94 -27.71 -2.49 -40.28
N THR A 95 -27.30 -3.61 -39.67
CA THR A 95 -26.67 -4.72 -40.39
C THR A 95 -27.63 -5.35 -41.40
N LYS A 96 -28.90 -5.56 -41.03
CA LYS A 96 -29.93 -6.05 -41.96
C LYS A 96 -30.17 -5.10 -43.11
N ILE A 97 -30.31 -3.80 -42.83
CA ILE A 97 -30.49 -2.76 -43.86
C ILE A 97 -29.29 -2.75 -44.81
N TRP A 98 -28.08 -2.81 -44.28
CA TRP A 98 -26.86 -2.83 -45.10
C TRP A 98 -26.79 -4.08 -46.00
N GLN A 99 -27.17 -5.26 -45.49
CA GLN A 99 -27.24 -6.48 -46.29
C GLN A 99 -28.27 -6.38 -47.42
N LEU A 100 -29.43 -5.79 -47.16
CA LEU A 100 -30.47 -5.55 -48.17
C LEU A 100 -30.01 -4.57 -49.26
N LEU A 101 -29.25 -3.53 -48.88
CA LEU A 101 -28.69 -2.56 -49.83
C LEU A 101 -27.51 -3.10 -50.66
N LYS A 102 -26.92 -4.22 -50.23
CA LYS A 102 -25.82 -4.88 -50.94
C LYS A 102 -26.29 -5.87 -52.01
N SER A 103 -27.60 -6.12 -52.07
CA SER A 103 -28.30 -6.95 -53.06
C SER A 103 -28.74 -6.10 -54.24
#